data_AF-A0A314UF93-F1
#
_entry.id   AF-A0A314UF93-F1
#
_cell.length_a   1.000
_cell.length_b   1.000
_cell.length_c   1.000
_cell.angle_alpha   90.00
_cell.angle_beta   90.00
_cell.angle_gamma   90.00
#
_symmetry.space_group_name_H-M   'P 1'
#
loop_
_entity.id
_entity.type
_entity.pdbx_description
1 polymer ?
#
loop_
_entity_poly.entity_id
_entity_poly.type
_entity_poly.pdbx_seq_one_letter_code
_entity_poly.pdbx_strand_id
1 'polypeptide(L)'
;MYLSLPLPSTVTRSMTVTVVYGDGRGLPMPYTVTLIKDRCIKDLLDALGTACCLKSDESLMLAEVYEHRIYKYLDNLSEPLSSIKNDDRIVAYRYSKEEAAFKTRLEIIYRWQEKSTSDSLKGQRKLFGTPLVAYLGEDKLNGVDIDKAVSRILSPLKRAVKLNSIKENGLVSEGIDEASNSHNSRPMDNIELEETSSGELSFHLFLADERGSSCKPIEKYMSISSGRPIKIFLDWTNQEDEVYDACYLKDLPEVHKNGFTAKKTRQEAISLFTCLEAFLKEEPLGPDDMWYCPKCKEHRQATKKLDLWMLPEVLVFHLKRFSYSRYSKNKLDTLVTFPIHNLDLSQYVMNKDGKPHLYELYAISNHYGGLGGGHYTAYAKLIDENRWYHFDDSHVSPVNETDIKTSAAYVLFYRRVKSGQKIGEAESSGTHMES
;
A
#
# COMPACT_ATOMS: atom_id res chain seq x y z
N MET A 1 7.45 -35.84 9.37
CA MET A 1 7.07 -34.70 8.50
C MET A 1 7.54 -33.44 9.16
N TYR A 2 8.06 -32.50 8.37
CA TYR A 2 8.61 -31.23 8.83
C TYR A 2 7.88 -30.10 8.10
N LEU A 3 7.24 -29.21 8.86
CA LEU A 3 6.48 -28.07 8.34
C LEU A 3 7.20 -26.79 8.72
N SER A 4 7.61 -26.02 7.71
CA SER A 4 8.32 -24.75 7.90
C SER A 4 7.33 -23.59 7.76
N LEU A 5 6.73 -23.20 8.88
CA LEU A 5 5.63 -22.25 8.92
C LEU A 5 6.14 -20.80 8.82
N PRO A 6 5.54 -19.97 7.95
CA PRO A 6 5.78 -18.53 7.96
C PRO A 6 5.20 -17.92 9.24
N LEU A 7 5.74 -16.78 9.66
CA LEU A 7 5.16 -15.97 10.74
C LEU A 7 4.52 -14.77 10.07
N PRO A 8 3.18 -14.73 9.93
CA PRO A 8 2.49 -13.58 9.38
C PRO A 8 2.85 -12.32 10.16
N SER A 9 3.28 -11.26 9.48
CA SER A 9 3.50 -9.98 10.15
C SER A 9 2.17 -9.44 10.67
N THR A 10 2.12 -9.12 11.96
CA THR A 10 1.09 -8.28 12.56
C THR A 10 1.48 -6.80 12.54
N VAL A 11 2.69 -6.49 12.05
CA VAL A 11 3.21 -5.14 12.04
C VAL A 11 2.50 -4.35 10.96
N THR A 12 1.75 -3.34 11.39
CA THR A 12 1.13 -2.38 10.48
C THR A 12 2.09 -1.24 10.16
N ARG A 13 1.83 -0.60 9.02
CA ARG A 13 2.50 0.60 8.53
C ARG A 13 1.42 1.57 8.05
N SER A 14 1.44 2.78 8.60
CA SER A 14 0.61 3.87 8.10
C SER A 14 1.32 4.57 6.95
N MET A 15 0.63 4.77 5.84
CA MET A 15 1.13 5.38 4.60
C MET A 15 0.21 6.53 4.22
N THR A 16 0.77 7.72 4.02
CA THR A 16 0.06 8.90 3.49
C THR A 16 0.34 9.03 2.00
N VAL A 17 -0.72 9.06 1.19
CA VAL A 17 -0.65 9.18 -0.27
C VAL A 17 -1.62 10.28 -0.71
N THR A 18 -1.14 11.21 -1.54
CA THR A 18 -2.02 12.24 -2.15
C THR A 18 -2.74 11.64 -3.35
N VAL A 19 -4.06 11.74 -3.35
CA VAL A 19 -4.90 11.37 -4.49
C VAL A 19 -5.19 12.61 -5.32
N VAL A 20 -4.97 12.50 -6.63
CA VAL A 20 -5.11 13.57 -7.62
C VAL A 20 -6.14 13.14 -8.67
N TYR A 21 -7.06 14.04 -9.01
CA TYR A 21 -8.10 13.79 -10.01
C TYR A 21 -7.57 14.09 -11.41
N GLY A 22 -7.37 13.05 -12.23
CA GLY A 22 -6.89 13.21 -13.61
C GLY A 22 -7.91 13.81 -14.57
N ASP A 23 -9.18 13.88 -14.16
CA ASP A 23 -10.29 14.47 -14.90
C ASP A 23 -10.59 15.92 -14.48
N GLY A 24 -9.88 16.45 -13.49
CA GLY A 24 -10.11 17.81 -12.98
C GLY A 24 -11.42 17.99 -12.21
N ARG A 25 -12.00 16.94 -11.62
CA ARG A 25 -13.24 17.05 -10.83
C ARG A 25 -13.02 17.45 -9.37
N GLY A 26 -11.79 17.46 -8.89
CA GLY A 26 -11.50 17.70 -7.48
C GLY A 26 -10.07 18.16 -7.22
N LEU A 27 -9.87 18.74 -6.03
CA LEU A 27 -8.57 19.14 -5.53
C LEU A 27 -7.71 17.91 -5.15
N PRO A 28 -6.37 17.99 -5.27
CA PRO A 28 -5.46 17.00 -4.68
C PRO A 28 -5.67 16.86 -3.17
N MET A 29 -5.90 15.64 -2.68
CA MET A 29 -6.20 15.38 -1.26
C MET A 29 -5.34 14.26 -0.68
N PRO A 30 -4.71 14.46 0.49
CA PRO A 30 -3.94 13.41 1.17
C PRO A 30 -4.86 12.42 1.90
N TYR A 31 -4.58 11.13 1.73
CA TYR A 31 -5.24 10.04 2.44
C TYR A 31 -4.20 9.23 3.21
N THR A 32 -4.51 8.90 4.47
CA THR A 32 -3.64 8.04 5.28
C THR A 32 -4.33 6.70 5.50
N VAL A 33 -3.67 5.63 5.07
CA VAL A 33 -4.15 4.25 5.23
C VAL A 33 -3.16 3.44 6.06
N THR A 34 -3.66 2.48 6.84
CA THR A 34 -2.82 1.62 7.68
C THR A 34 -2.97 0.17 7.25
N LEU A 35 -1.86 -0.43 6.82
CA LEU A 35 -1.83 -1.77 6.22
C LEU A 35 -0.78 -2.63 6.92
N ILE A 36 -0.95 -3.95 6.89
CA ILE A 36 0.08 -4.89 7.34
C ILE A 36 1.30 -4.77 6.41
N LYS A 37 2.53 -4.77 6.95
CA LYS A 37 3.77 -4.55 6.18
C LYS A 37 4.01 -5.55 5.05
N ASP A 38 3.52 -6.78 5.19
CA ASP A 38 3.72 -7.86 4.21
C ASP A 38 2.67 -7.84 3.08
N ARG A 39 1.80 -6.82 3.05
CA ARG A 39 0.82 -6.63 1.97
C ARG A 39 1.50 -6.16 0.68
N CYS A 40 0.72 -6.13 -0.40
CA CYS A 40 1.19 -5.71 -1.72
C CYS A 40 0.56 -4.39 -2.19
N ILE A 41 1.05 -3.85 -3.31
CA ILE A 41 0.53 -2.63 -3.93
C ILE A 41 -0.98 -2.70 -4.19
N LYS A 42 -1.52 -3.88 -4.57
CA LYS A 42 -2.96 -4.07 -4.73
C LYS A 42 -3.74 -3.74 -3.46
N ASP A 43 -3.27 -4.22 -2.31
CA ASP A 43 -3.94 -3.97 -1.03
C ASP A 43 -3.91 -2.46 -0.68
N LEU A 44 -2.84 -1.75 -1.07
CA LEU A 44 -2.75 -0.29 -0.92
C LEU A 44 -3.75 0.45 -1.80
N LEU A 45 -3.90 0.06 -3.07
CA LEU A 45 -4.90 0.62 -3.97
C LEU A 45 -6.32 0.36 -3.48
N ASP A 46 -6.62 -0.84 -3.01
CA ASP A 46 -7.94 -1.22 -2.47
C ASP A 46 -8.27 -0.39 -1.21
N ALA A 47 -7.29 -0.21 -0.32
CA ALA A 47 -7.45 0.61 0.89
C ALA A 47 -7.62 2.10 0.57
N LEU A 48 -6.83 2.65 -0.37
CA LEU A 48 -6.96 4.02 -0.83
C LEU A 48 -8.31 4.24 -1.52
N GLY A 49 -8.73 3.30 -2.38
CA GLY A 49 -10.01 3.36 -3.07
C GLY A 49 -11.19 3.39 -2.08
N THR A 50 -11.10 2.61 -1.01
CA THR A 50 -12.09 2.67 0.09
C THR A 50 -12.04 4.02 0.80
N ALA A 51 -10.85 4.51 1.16
CA ALA A 51 -10.65 5.75 1.91
C ALA A 51 -11.09 7.00 1.13
N CYS A 52 -10.93 7.01 -0.20
CA CYS A 52 -11.30 8.13 -1.07
C CYS A 52 -12.67 7.95 -1.76
N CYS A 53 -13.47 6.96 -1.33
CA CYS A 53 -14.78 6.63 -1.90
C CYS A 53 -14.73 6.53 -3.43
N LEU A 54 -13.85 5.65 -3.93
CA LEU A 54 -13.69 5.38 -5.35
C LEU A 54 -14.96 4.71 -5.92
N LYS A 55 -15.46 5.21 -7.05
CA LYS A 55 -16.66 4.66 -7.69
C LYS A 55 -16.33 3.40 -8.50
N SER A 56 -17.36 2.63 -8.86
CA SER A 56 -17.21 1.39 -9.63
C SER A 56 -16.63 1.58 -11.03
N ASP A 57 -16.85 2.73 -11.63
CA ASP A 57 -16.37 3.16 -12.95
C ASP A 57 -14.99 3.83 -12.91
N GLU A 58 -14.39 3.98 -11.73
CA GLU A 58 -13.11 4.67 -11.54
C GLU A 58 -12.00 3.70 -11.10
N SER A 59 -10.76 4.13 -11.28
CA SER A 59 -9.56 3.39 -10.87
C SER A 59 -8.49 4.35 -10.37
N LEU A 60 -7.49 3.80 -9.68
CA LEU A 60 -6.31 4.50 -9.17
C LEU A 60 -5.05 3.94 -9.83
N MET A 61 -4.08 4.82 -10.11
CA MET A 61 -2.74 4.47 -10.58
C MET A 61 -1.71 5.14 -9.67
N LEU A 62 -0.80 4.37 -9.11
CA LEU A 62 0.23 4.88 -8.20
C LEU A 62 1.52 5.20 -8.96
N ALA A 63 2.16 6.30 -8.56
CA ALA A 63 3.45 6.72 -9.08
C ALA A 63 4.38 7.21 -7.96
N GLU A 64 5.66 6.91 -8.11
CA GLU A 64 6.73 7.49 -7.30
C GLU A 64 7.22 8.79 -7.98
N VAL A 65 7.25 9.88 -7.21
CA VAL A 65 7.69 11.20 -7.70
C VAL A 65 9.04 11.54 -7.09
N TYR A 66 10.00 11.84 -7.94
CA TYR A 66 11.35 12.25 -7.54
C TYR A 66 11.77 13.47 -8.37
N GLU A 67 12.36 14.48 -7.73
CA GLU A 67 12.77 15.75 -8.37
C GLU A 67 11.70 16.35 -9.31
N HIS A 68 10.45 16.41 -8.83
CA HIS A 68 9.30 16.96 -9.56
C HIS A 68 8.95 16.22 -10.87
N ARG A 69 9.36 14.96 -11.01
CA ARG A 69 9.05 14.10 -12.15
C ARG A 69 8.53 12.75 -11.67
N ILE A 70 7.72 12.09 -12.50
CA ILE A 70 7.36 10.69 -12.27
C ILE A 70 8.60 9.84 -12.52
N TYR A 71 9.12 9.22 -11.47
CA TYR A 71 10.28 8.33 -11.53
C TYR A 71 9.88 6.96 -12.07
N LYS A 72 8.80 6.40 -11.53
CA LYS A 72 8.21 5.14 -11.99
C LYS A 72 6.73 5.03 -11.61
N TYR A 73 6.01 4.24 -12.39
CA TYR A 73 4.66 3.78 -12.02
C TYR A 73 4.77 2.46 -11.26
N LEU A 74 3.92 2.29 -10.25
CA LEU A 74 3.85 1.07 -9.42
C LEU A 74 2.85 0.09 -10.03
N ASP A 75 3.14 -0.36 -11.26
CA ASP A 75 2.24 -1.19 -12.07
C ASP A 75 2.21 -2.66 -11.62
N ASN A 76 3.24 -3.13 -10.91
CA ASN A 76 3.28 -4.49 -10.37
C ASN A 76 2.43 -4.57 -9.09
N LEU A 77 1.16 -4.94 -9.25
CA LEU A 77 0.20 -5.02 -8.15
C LEU A 77 0.58 -6.04 -7.06
N SER A 78 1.44 -7.01 -7.37
CA SER A 78 1.95 -8.01 -6.42
C SER A 78 3.25 -7.59 -5.73
N GLU A 79 3.82 -6.43 -6.08
CA GLU A 79 5.02 -5.89 -5.43
C GLU A 79 4.74 -5.66 -3.93
N PRO A 80 5.64 -6.09 -3.03
CA PRO A 80 5.42 -5.94 -1.59
C PRO A 80 5.53 -4.47 -1.16
N LEU A 81 4.71 -4.03 -0.20
CA LEU A 81 4.75 -2.66 0.34
C LEU A 81 6.09 -2.29 1.00
N SER A 82 6.92 -3.28 1.30
CA SER A 82 8.28 -3.06 1.79
C SER A 82 9.23 -2.46 0.75
N SER A 83 8.87 -2.48 -0.54
CA SER A 83 9.65 -1.82 -1.60
C SER A 83 9.53 -0.29 -1.58
N ILE A 84 8.41 0.25 -1.08
CA ILE A 84 8.18 1.67 -0.89
C ILE A 84 8.89 2.09 0.40
N LYS A 85 9.88 2.97 0.34
CA LYS A 85 10.60 3.49 1.51
C LYS A 85 9.76 4.52 2.26
N ASN A 86 10.21 4.94 3.44
CA ASN A 86 9.45 5.88 4.27
C ASN A 86 9.51 7.32 3.72
N ASP A 87 10.65 7.66 3.14
CA ASP A 87 10.99 8.94 2.52
C ASP A 87 10.53 9.06 1.06
N ASP A 88 10.03 7.96 0.48
CA ASP A 88 9.43 7.99 -0.86
C ASP A 88 8.22 8.94 -0.88
N ARG A 89 8.00 9.54 -2.05
CA ARG A 89 6.87 10.44 -2.32
C ARG A 89 5.95 9.78 -3.33
N ILE A 90 4.79 9.35 -2.87
CA ILE A 90 3.84 8.58 -3.68
C ILE A 90 2.57 9.40 -3.92
N VAL A 91 2.11 9.39 -5.17
CA VAL A 91 0.84 9.99 -5.61
C VAL A 91 -0.03 8.92 -6.25
N ALA A 92 -1.34 9.01 -6.04
CA ALA A 92 -2.34 8.20 -6.72
C ALA A 92 -3.14 9.08 -7.69
N TYR A 93 -3.13 8.75 -8.97
CA TYR A 93 -3.97 9.40 -9.97
C TYR A 93 -5.29 8.66 -10.11
N ARG A 94 -6.40 9.33 -9.86
CA ARG A 94 -7.78 8.85 -10.02
C ARG A 94 -8.26 9.16 -11.44
N TYR A 95 -8.84 8.17 -12.11
CA TYR A 95 -9.31 8.29 -13.49
C TYR A 95 -10.53 7.40 -13.76
N SER A 96 -11.29 7.71 -14.81
CA SER A 96 -12.37 6.84 -15.29
C SER A 96 -11.81 5.66 -16.08
N LYS A 97 -12.37 4.47 -15.86
CA LYS A 97 -12.02 3.26 -16.64
C LYS A 97 -12.32 3.41 -18.12
N GLU A 98 -13.31 4.23 -18.47
CA GLU A 98 -13.64 4.58 -19.86
C GLU A 98 -12.50 5.38 -20.50
N GLU A 99 -12.00 6.42 -19.82
CA GLU A 99 -10.89 7.25 -20.32
C GLU A 99 -9.59 6.44 -20.45
N ALA A 100 -9.36 5.46 -19.57
CA ALA A 100 -8.22 4.58 -19.66
C ALA A 100 -8.25 3.63 -20.88
N ALA A 101 -9.42 3.40 -21.48
CA ALA A 101 -9.55 2.55 -22.66
C ALA A 101 -8.81 3.12 -23.89
N PHE A 102 -8.69 4.46 -23.97
CA PHE A 102 -7.99 5.17 -25.04
C PHE A 102 -6.46 5.11 -24.92
N LYS A 103 -5.93 4.63 -23.78
CA LYS A 103 -4.51 4.35 -23.48
C LYS A 103 -3.52 5.53 -23.61
N THR A 104 -3.93 6.69 -24.12
CA THR A 104 -3.08 7.87 -24.25
C THR A 104 -3.06 8.65 -22.94
N ARG A 105 -1.90 8.68 -22.28
CA ARG A 105 -1.68 9.43 -21.04
C ARG A 105 -0.97 10.75 -21.34
N LEU A 106 -1.39 11.82 -20.69
CA LEU A 106 -0.72 13.12 -20.67
C LEU A 106 -0.07 13.33 -19.30
N GLU A 107 1.24 13.53 -19.26
CA GLU A 107 2.01 13.88 -18.07
C GLU A 107 2.40 15.37 -18.14
N ILE A 108 1.94 16.15 -17.17
CA ILE A 108 2.16 17.61 -17.11
C ILE A 108 3.22 17.88 -16.04
N ILE A 109 4.33 18.47 -16.46
CA ILE A 109 5.46 18.83 -15.61
C ILE A 109 5.59 20.35 -15.58
N TYR A 110 5.71 20.95 -14.39
CA TYR A 110 5.74 22.39 -14.24
C TYR A 110 7.17 22.94 -14.26
N ARG A 111 7.37 24.05 -14.97
CA ARG A 111 8.61 24.83 -14.96
C ARG A 111 8.32 26.25 -14.50
N TRP A 112 8.94 26.66 -13.42
CA TRP A 112 8.92 28.06 -12.99
C TRP A 112 9.90 28.87 -13.83
N GLN A 113 9.47 30.04 -14.30
CA GLN A 113 10.33 31.01 -14.96
C GLN A 113 10.70 32.13 -13.98
N GLU A 114 11.95 32.16 -13.55
CA GLU A 114 12.46 33.22 -12.67
C GLU A 114 12.71 34.52 -13.47
N LYS A 115 12.32 35.69 -12.93
CA LYS A 115 12.69 36.99 -13.53
C LYS A 115 14.18 37.22 -13.33
N SER A 116 15.00 37.08 -14.37
CA SER A 116 16.39 37.52 -14.33
C SER A 116 16.44 39.06 -14.33
N THR A 117 17.07 39.66 -13.32
CA THR A 117 17.34 41.11 -13.25
C THR A 117 18.62 41.53 -14.00
N SER A 118 19.23 40.64 -14.78
CA SER A 118 20.45 40.91 -15.54
C SER A 118 20.42 40.25 -16.93
N ASP A 119 20.69 41.04 -17.97
CA ASP A 119 20.55 40.73 -19.41
C ASP A 119 21.49 39.65 -19.99
N SER A 120 22.21 38.87 -19.17
CA SER A 120 23.27 37.98 -19.66
C SER A 120 23.09 36.49 -19.33
N LEU A 121 22.00 36.07 -18.69
CA LEU A 121 21.67 34.66 -18.49
C LEU A 121 20.19 34.44 -18.84
N LYS A 122 19.91 33.76 -19.97
CA LYS A 122 18.58 33.22 -20.29
C LYS A 122 18.02 32.56 -19.02
N GLY A 123 16.92 33.09 -18.47
CA GLY A 123 16.37 32.66 -17.18
C GLY A 123 16.32 31.15 -17.06
N GLN A 124 16.95 30.60 -16.01
CA GLN A 124 16.92 29.17 -15.75
C GLN A 124 15.48 28.76 -15.40
N ARG A 125 14.92 27.86 -16.21
CA ARG A 125 13.61 27.25 -15.93
C ARG A 125 13.81 26.15 -14.89
N LYS A 126 13.24 26.30 -13.70
CA LYS A 126 13.36 25.32 -12.61
C LYS A 126 12.09 24.49 -12.50
N LEU A 127 12.22 23.17 -12.38
CA LEU A 127 11.07 22.30 -12.14
C LEU A 127 10.53 22.50 -10.73
N PHE A 128 9.21 22.37 -10.58
CA PHE A 128 8.60 22.40 -9.25
C PHE A 128 7.33 21.55 -9.20
N GLY A 129 6.95 21.21 -7.97
CA GLY A 129 5.68 20.60 -7.67
C GLY A 129 5.53 19.13 -8.07
N THR A 130 4.31 18.65 -7.95
CA THR A 130 3.89 17.28 -8.23
C THR A 130 3.31 17.22 -9.65
N PRO A 131 3.83 16.37 -10.55
CA PRO A 131 3.27 16.22 -11.89
C PRO A 131 1.79 15.82 -11.85
N LEU A 132 1.01 16.31 -12.82
CA LEU A 132 -0.36 15.85 -13.02
C LEU A 132 -0.44 14.88 -14.20
N VAL A 133 -1.36 13.91 -14.10
CA VAL A 133 -1.59 12.92 -15.15
C VAL A 133 -3.07 12.87 -15.51
N ALA A 134 -3.34 12.91 -16.81
CA ALA A 134 -4.68 12.76 -17.38
C ALA A 134 -4.70 11.69 -18.48
N TYR A 135 -5.87 11.09 -18.71
CA TYR A 135 -6.12 10.30 -19.92
C TYR A 135 -6.78 11.19 -20.98
N LEU A 136 -6.38 11.00 -22.23
CA LEU A 136 -6.91 11.70 -23.39
C LEU A 136 -7.78 10.76 -24.22
N GLY A 137 -8.97 11.21 -24.60
CA GLY A 137 -10.00 10.39 -25.25
C GLY A 137 -9.90 10.27 -26.77
N GLU A 138 -8.83 10.77 -27.39
CA GLU A 138 -8.72 10.84 -28.85
C GLU A 138 -7.39 10.29 -29.37
N ASP A 139 -7.44 9.55 -30.49
CA ASP A 139 -6.27 8.95 -31.14
C ASP A 139 -5.41 9.96 -31.91
N LYS A 140 -5.97 11.10 -32.30
CA LYS A 140 -5.27 12.19 -33.00
C LYS A 140 -5.46 13.47 -32.20
N LEU A 141 -4.39 13.92 -31.57
CA LEU A 141 -4.41 15.11 -30.73
C LEU A 141 -3.71 16.25 -31.44
N ASN A 142 -4.21 17.47 -31.24
CA ASN A 142 -3.53 18.70 -31.62
C ASN A 142 -3.22 19.55 -30.37
N GLY A 143 -2.60 20.72 -30.56
CA GLY A 143 -2.24 21.61 -29.46
C GLY A 143 -3.44 22.13 -28.67
N VAL A 144 -4.58 22.35 -29.32
CA VAL A 144 -5.83 22.79 -28.66
C VAL A 144 -6.35 21.70 -27.72
N ASP A 145 -6.26 20.44 -28.12
CA ASP A 145 -6.77 19.33 -27.29
C ASP A 145 -5.94 19.18 -26.01
N ILE A 146 -4.61 19.35 -26.11
CA ILE A 146 -3.73 19.38 -24.94
C ILE A 146 -4.02 20.59 -24.07
N ASP A 147 -4.17 21.78 -24.66
CA ASP A 147 -4.48 23.02 -23.92
C ASP A 147 -5.79 22.89 -23.14
N LYS A 148 -6.84 22.33 -23.76
CA LYS A 148 -8.12 22.02 -23.11
C LYS A 148 -7.94 21.00 -21.98
N ALA A 149 -7.15 19.95 -22.18
CA ALA A 149 -6.88 18.96 -21.14
C ALA A 149 -6.15 19.57 -19.93
N VAL A 150 -5.17 20.43 -20.17
CA VAL A 150 -4.45 21.19 -19.13
C VAL A 150 -5.41 22.14 -18.40
N SER A 151 -6.25 22.87 -19.13
CA SER A 151 -7.25 23.75 -18.54
C SER A 151 -8.22 22.98 -17.64
N ARG A 152 -8.71 21.83 -18.11
CA ARG A 152 -9.62 20.95 -17.38
C ARG A 152 -9.02 20.47 -16.08
N ILE A 153 -7.80 19.92 -16.11
CA ILE A 153 -7.18 19.35 -14.90
C ILE A 153 -6.76 20.41 -13.88
N LEU A 154 -6.39 21.63 -14.33
CA LEU A 154 -6.07 22.74 -13.44
C LEU A 154 -7.31 23.47 -12.92
N SER A 155 -8.49 23.26 -13.51
CA SER A 155 -9.71 23.98 -13.16
C SER A 155 -10.08 23.98 -11.66
N PRO A 156 -9.88 22.88 -10.90
CA PRO A 156 -10.15 22.89 -9.45
C PRO A 156 -9.19 23.78 -8.66
N LEU A 157 -8.01 24.05 -9.19
CA LEU A 157 -6.96 24.82 -8.51
C LEU A 157 -7.18 26.33 -8.65
N LYS A 158 -8.18 26.78 -9.40
CA LYS A 158 -8.47 28.21 -9.58
C LYS A 158 -8.79 28.85 -8.23
N ARG A 159 -8.20 30.02 -7.98
CA ARG A 159 -8.49 30.80 -6.77
C ARG A 159 -9.95 31.26 -6.82
N ALA A 160 -10.65 31.15 -5.69
CA ALA A 160 -11.97 31.74 -5.57
C ALA A 160 -11.87 33.27 -5.71
N VAL A 161 -12.59 33.84 -6.67
CA VAL A 161 -12.66 35.30 -6.83
C VAL A 161 -13.33 35.87 -5.58
N LYS A 162 -12.57 36.61 -4.76
CA LYS A 162 -13.17 37.40 -3.67
C LYS A 162 -13.95 38.54 -4.31
N LEU A 163 -15.28 38.44 -4.30
CA LEU A 163 -16.15 39.57 -4.63
C LEU A 163 -15.99 40.60 -3.49
N ASN A 164 -15.03 41.52 -3.62
CA ASN A 164 -14.94 42.64 -2.70
C ASN A 164 -16.17 43.53 -2.95
N SER A 165 -17.04 43.60 -1.94
CA SER A 165 -18.19 44.49 -1.90
C SER A 165 -17.76 45.94 -2.18
N ILE A 166 -18.20 46.45 -3.32
CA ILE A 166 -18.14 47.88 -3.62
C ILE A 166 -19.10 48.57 -2.65
N LYS A 167 -18.53 49.48 -1.84
CA LYS A 167 -19.26 50.33 -0.91
C LYS A 167 -20.33 51.15 -1.64
N GLU A 168 -21.54 51.10 -1.12
CA GLU A 168 -22.67 51.97 -1.45
C GLU A 168 -22.29 53.45 -1.32
N ASN A 169 -22.71 54.24 -2.31
CA ASN A 169 -23.19 55.60 -2.12
C ASN A 169 -24.57 55.67 -2.77
N GLY A 170 -25.55 56.13 -2.01
CA GLY A 170 -26.97 55.90 -2.26
C GLY A 170 -27.67 56.92 -3.15
N LEU A 171 -28.94 56.62 -3.41
CA LEU A 171 -30.06 57.56 -3.54
C LEU A 171 -31.38 56.78 -3.55
N VAL A 172 -32.36 57.33 -2.82
CA VAL A 172 -33.65 56.75 -2.43
C VAL A 172 -34.78 57.33 -3.30
N SER A 173 -35.80 56.48 -3.54
CA SER A 173 -37.28 56.72 -3.55
C SER A 173 -37.94 56.00 -4.75
N GLU A 174 -39.17 55.46 -4.73
CA GLU A 174 -40.25 55.23 -3.76
C GLU A 174 -41.37 54.42 -4.50
N GLY A 175 -42.25 53.69 -3.76
CA GLY A 175 -43.61 53.26 -4.21
C GLY A 175 -43.76 51.81 -4.68
N ILE A 176 -44.12 50.83 -3.83
CA ILE A 176 -45.48 50.34 -3.45
C ILE A 176 -46.26 49.64 -4.61
N ASP A 177 -46.38 48.30 -4.59
CA ASP A 177 -47.65 47.56 -4.31
C ASP A 177 -47.58 46.03 -4.54
N GLU A 178 -48.56 45.33 -3.96
CA GLU A 178 -48.68 43.91 -3.57
C GLU A 178 -48.74 42.79 -4.65
N ALA A 179 -48.30 41.60 -4.17
CA ALA A 179 -48.80 40.23 -4.36
C ALA A 179 -49.19 39.66 -5.75
N SER A 180 -48.50 38.59 -6.18
CA SER A 180 -49.08 37.23 -6.32
C SER A 180 -48.18 36.22 -7.09
N ASN A 181 -48.12 35.01 -6.54
CA ASN A 181 -47.80 33.68 -7.08
C ASN A 181 -47.08 33.45 -8.43
N SER A 182 -46.09 32.56 -8.33
CA SER A 182 -45.84 31.36 -9.16
C SER A 182 -44.59 31.34 -10.06
N HIS A 183 -43.96 30.17 -10.02
CA HIS A 183 -43.05 29.54 -10.99
C HIS A 183 -41.53 29.83 -10.97
N ASN A 184 -40.81 28.73 -10.72
CA ASN A 184 -39.55 28.30 -11.34
C ASN A 184 -38.40 29.31 -11.45
N SER A 185 -37.53 29.33 -10.45
CA SER A 185 -36.17 29.84 -10.58
C SER A 185 -35.23 28.76 -11.12
N ARG A 186 -35.02 28.79 -12.44
CA ARG A 186 -33.78 28.33 -13.10
C ARG A 186 -32.61 29.19 -12.59
N PRO A 187 -31.39 28.65 -12.40
CA PRO A 187 -30.19 29.49 -12.40
C PRO A 187 -29.89 29.83 -13.86
N MET A 188 -29.98 31.12 -14.17
CA MET A 188 -29.66 31.68 -15.47
C MET A 188 -28.14 31.85 -15.61
N ASP A 189 -27.66 31.36 -16.74
CA ASP A 189 -26.58 31.86 -17.57
C ASP A 189 -25.15 31.93 -16.99
N ASN A 190 -24.40 30.91 -17.43
CA ASN A 190 -23.00 30.97 -17.76
C ASN A 190 -22.61 32.36 -18.29
N ILE A 191 -21.74 33.05 -17.56
CA ILE A 191 -20.87 34.04 -18.16
C ILE A 191 -19.92 33.25 -19.07
N GLU A 192 -20.33 33.08 -20.32
CA GLU A 192 -19.42 32.78 -21.42
C GLU A 192 -18.37 33.88 -21.41
N LEU A 193 -17.15 33.51 -21.01
CA LEU A 193 -15.98 34.32 -21.30
C LEU A 193 -15.91 34.46 -22.82
N GLU A 194 -16.12 35.68 -23.28
CA GLU A 194 -15.96 36.08 -24.67
C GLU A 194 -14.68 35.45 -25.25
N GLU A 195 -14.87 34.66 -26.32
CA GLU A 195 -13.79 34.26 -27.22
C GLU A 195 -13.20 35.53 -27.83
N THR A 196 -12.21 36.11 -27.15
CA THR A 196 -11.30 37.02 -27.80
C THR A 196 -10.45 36.20 -28.78
N SER A 197 -10.54 36.59 -30.06
CA SER A 197 -9.90 35.96 -31.20
C SER A 197 -8.38 36.13 -31.20
N SER A 198 -7.70 35.65 -30.16
CA SER A 198 -6.25 35.46 -30.15
C SER A 198 -5.95 34.08 -30.74
N GLY A 199 -5.04 34.02 -31.71
CA GLY A 199 -4.61 32.76 -32.33
C GLY A 199 -3.76 31.86 -31.41
N GLU A 200 -3.56 32.24 -30.15
CA GLU A 200 -2.62 31.60 -29.22
C GLU A 200 -3.31 30.61 -28.26
N LEU A 201 -2.53 29.64 -27.76
CA LEU A 201 -2.97 28.70 -26.73
C LEU A 201 -3.08 29.41 -25.37
N SER A 202 -3.95 28.92 -24.48
CA SER A 202 -4.15 29.50 -23.15
C SER A 202 -2.91 29.35 -22.27
N PHE A 203 -2.10 28.32 -22.54
CA PHE A 203 -0.90 28.00 -21.77
C PHE A 203 0.37 27.96 -22.62
N HIS A 204 1.49 28.29 -22.02
CA HIS A 204 2.82 28.10 -22.61
C HIS A 204 3.28 26.64 -22.49
N LEU A 205 2.93 25.83 -23.48
CA LEU A 205 3.15 24.38 -23.48
C LEU A 205 4.32 23.95 -24.39
N PHE A 206 5.10 22.98 -23.91
CA PHE A 206 6.21 22.39 -24.67
C PHE A 206 6.13 20.87 -24.65
N LEU A 207 6.20 20.24 -25.82
CA LEU A 207 6.29 18.78 -25.94
C LEU A 207 7.72 18.34 -25.61
N ALA A 208 7.86 17.45 -24.63
CA ALA A 208 9.14 16.91 -24.20
C ALA A 208 9.48 15.60 -24.94
N ASP A 209 10.78 15.35 -25.14
CA ASP A 209 11.25 14.02 -25.53
C ASP A 209 11.13 13.00 -24.37
N GLU A 210 11.33 11.71 -24.65
CA GLU A 210 11.15 10.64 -23.65
C GLU A 210 12.05 10.82 -22.42
N ARG A 211 13.23 11.42 -22.60
CA ARG A 211 14.23 11.68 -21.55
C ARG A 211 14.03 13.04 -20.87
N GLY A 212 13.05 13.85 -21.29
CA GLY A 212 12.82 15.21 -20.82
C GLY A 212 14.05 16.12 -20.93
N SER A 213 14.90 15.89 -21.93
CA SER A 213 16.18 16.60 -22.15
C SER A 213 16.06 17.69 -23.21
N SER A 214 15.23 17.46 -24.23
CA SER A 214 14.85 18.46 -25.23
C SER A 214 13.33 18.66 -25.23
N CYS A 215 12.89 19.86 -25.58
CA CYS A 215 11.47 20.17 -25.73
C CYS A 215 11.24 21.18 -26.86
N LYS A 216 10.08 21.08 -27.53
CA LYS A 216 9.65 22.01 -28.57
C LYS A 216 8.32 22.66 -28.20
N PRO A 217 8.08 23.94 -28.54
CA PRO A 217 6.78 24.58 -28.26
C PRO A 217 5.66 23.82 -28.98
N ILE A 218 4.50 23.73 -28.32
CA ILE A 218 3.29 23.15 -28.91
C ILE A 218 2.53 24.27 -29.61
N GLU A 219 2.27 24.09 -30.91
CA GLU A 219 1.45 25.00 -31.70
C GLU A 219 0.02 24.47 -31.84
N LYS A 220 -0.93 25.38 -32.05
CA LYS A 220 -2.38 25.11 -32.10
C LYS A 220 -2.77 23.90 -32.96
N TYR A 221 -2.25 23.83 -34.17
CA TYR A 221 -2.58 22.80 -35.17
C TYR A 221 -1.50 21.72 -35.30
N MET A 222 -0.52 21.69 -34.41
CA MET A 222 0.53 20.68 -34.42
C MET A 222 -0.08 19.31 -34.10
N SER A 223 -0.01 18.38 -35.05
CA SER A 223 -0.44 17.00 -34.82
C SER A 223 0.53 16.28 -33.87
N ILE A 224 -0.02 15.63 -32.85
CA ILE A 224 0.74 14.90 -31.83
C ILE A 224 0.30 13.44 -31.92
N SER A 225 1.27 12.57 -32.19
CA SER A 225 1.04 11.13 -32.30
C SER A 225 0.64 10.54 -30.94
N SER A 226 -0.46 9.81 -30.91
CA SER A 226 -0.82 8.96 -29.78
C SER A 226 0.13 7.76 -29.69
N GLY A 227 0.60 7.46 -28.49
CA GLY A 227 1.51 6.35 -28.22
C GLY A 227 2.60 6.71 -27.22
N ARG A 228 2.70 5.92 -26.14
CA ARG A 228 3.47 6.21 -24.91
C ARG A 228 2.93 7.46 -24.18
N PRO A 229 3.22 7.65 -22.87
CA PRO A 229 2.77 8.87 -22.19
C PRO A 229 3.35 10.11 -22.90
N ILE A 230 2.46 11.01 -23.31
CA ILE A 230 2.80 12.33 -23.85
C ILE A 230 3.27 13.18 -22.69
N LYS A 231 4.54 13.56 -22.68
CA LYS A 231 5.12 14.41 -21.64
C LYS A 231 5.16 15.85 -22.11
N ILE A 232 4.61 16.75 -21.33
CA ILE A 232 4.66 18.18 -21.61
C ILE A 232 5.26 18.96 -20.45
N PHE A 233 5.93 20.06 -20.78
CA PHE A 233 6.22 21.11 -19.82
C PHE A 233 5.18 22.22 -19.93
N LEU A 234 4.63 22.62 -18.78
CA LEU A 234 3.88 23.85 -18.62
C LEU A 234 4.80 24.89 -17.99
N ASP A 235 5.11 25.96 -18.72
CA ASP A 235 5.80 27.11 -18.11
C ASP A 235 4.80 27.87 -17.24
N TRP A 236 5.06 27.90 -15.93
CA TRP A 236 4.25 28.58 -14.94
C TRP A 236 4.76 30.00 -14.77
N THR A 237 3.96 30.97 -15.19
CA THR A 237 4.28 32.40 -15.13
C THR A 237 3.50 33.09 -14.01
N ASN A 238 3.70 34.40 -13.86
CA ASN A 238 2.93 35.19 -12.89
C ASN A 238 1.43 35.17 -13.21
N GLN A 239 1.05 35.04 -14.50
CA GLN A 239 -0.35 34.96 -14.90
C GLN A 239 -1.00 33.69 -14.35
N GLU A 240 -0.35 32.54 -14.44
CA GLU A 240 -0.87 31.31 -13.84
C GLU A 240 -0.90 31.39 -12.31
N ASP A 241 0.08 32.03 -11.67
CA ASP A 241 0.13 32.14 -10.20
C ASP A 241 -0.98 33.04 -9.61
N GLU A 242 -1.41 34.05 -10.37
CA GLU A 242 -2.56 34.91 -10.04
C GLU A 242 -3.89 34.15 -10.15
N VAL A 243 -4.03 33.26 -11.15
CA VAL A 243 -5.28 32.55 -11.42
C VAL A 243 -5.41 31.25 -10.60
N TYR A 244 -4.31 30.52 -10.42
CA TYR A 244 -4.29 29.19 -9.82
C TYR A 244 -3.50 29.18 -8.50
N ASP A 245 -3.98 28.42 -7.52
CA ASP A 245 -3.25 28.21 -6.27
C ASP A 245 -2.22 27.08 -6.43
N ALA A 246 -0.98 27.46 -6.73
CA ALA A 246 0.14 26.52 -6.84
C ALA A 246 0.43 25.74 -5.54
N CYS A 247 -0.17 26.10 -4.39
CA CYS A 247 -0.03 25.33 -3.15
C CYS A 247 -0.52 23.88 -3.29
N TYR A 248 -1.53 23.63 -4.14
CA TYR A 248 -2.02 22.27 -4.42
C TYR A 248 -1.07 21.45 -5.29
N LEU A 249 -0.14 22.12 -5.98
CA LEU A 249 0.89 21.48 -6.78
C LEU A 249 2.19 21.28 -6.01
N LYS A 250 2.31 21.76 -4.76
CA LYS A 250 3.55 21.63 -3.97
C LYS A 250 3.95 20.16 -3.75
N ASP A 251 5.19 19.99 -3.28
CA ASP A 251 5.76 18.68 -3.01
C ASP A 251 4.87 17.80 -2.14
N LEU A 252 4.75 16.54 -2.55
CA LEU A 252 4.03 15.50 -1.83
C LEU A 252 4.58 15.31 -0.41
N PRO A 253 3.72 14.94 0.56
CA PRO A 253 4.19 14.46 1.84
C PRO A 253 5.02 13.17 1.66
N GLU A 254 5.96 12.95 2.57
CA GLU A 254 6.59 11.64 2.74
C GLU A 254 5.52 10.60 3.05
N VAL A 255 5.68 9.39 2.48
CA VAL A 255 4.79 8.25 2.73
C VAL A 255 4.64 7.98 4.22
N HIS A 256 5.73 8.07 4.99
CA HIS A 256 5.67 7.88 6.43
C HIS A 256 6.63 8.84 7.14
N LYS A 257 6.08 9.88 7.77
CA LYS A 257 6.85 10.74 8.67
C LYS A 257 7.12 10.00 9.97
N ASN A 258 8.38 9.69 10.24
CA ASN A 258 8.80 9.18 11.54
C ASN A 258 8.55 10.26 12.61
N GLY A 259 7.46 10.18 13.35
CA GLY A 259 7.35 10.88 14.62
C GLY A 259 8.43 10.34 15.56
N PHE A 260 9.16 11.21 16.27
CA PHE A 260 10.21 10.87 17.25
C PHE A 260 9.72 10.03 18.46
N THR A 261 8.50 9.47 18.39
CA THR A 261 7.90 8.62 19.41
C THR A 261 7.21 7.41 18.79
N ALA A 262 7.89 6.67 17.91
CA ALA A 262 7.49 5.29 17.66
C ALA A 262 7.89 4.45 18.89
N LYS A 263 7.06 4.48 19.95
CA LYS A 263 7.08 3.42 20.96
C LYS A 263 7.05 2.12 20.17
N LYS A 264 8.06 1.25 20.34
CA LYS A 264 8.04 -0.14 19.82
C LYS A 264 6.68 -0.73 20.20
N THR A 265 5.74 -0.75 19.27
CA THR A 265 4.46 -1.41 19.46
C THR A 265 4.81 -2.84 19.79
N ARG A 266 4.42 -3.33 20.98
CA ARG A 266 4.59 -4.75 21.32
C ARG A 266 3.98 -5.53 20.17
N GLN A 267 4.79 -6.34 19.47
CA GLN A 267 4.27 -7.25 18.47
C GLN A 267 3.26 -8.14 19.19
N GLU A 268 2.01 -8.11 18.72
CA GLU A 268 0.96 -8.98 19.24
C GLU A 268 1.37 -10.44 19.02
N ALA A 269 1.08 -11.28 20.01
CA ALA A 269 1.37 -12.70 19.91
C ALA A 269 0.47 -13.33 18.85
N ILE A 270 1.02 -14.26 18.07
CA ILE A 270 0.29 -15.00 17.03
C ILE A 270 0.18 -16.47 17.42
N SER A 271 -0.85 -17.18 16.94
CA SER A 271 -1.00 -18.61 17.24
C SER A 271 -0.29 -19.50 16.22
N LEU A 272 0.10 -20.71 16.65
CA LEU A 272 0.61 -21.75 15.74
C LEU A 272 -0.39 -22.08 14.62
N PHE A 273 -1.69 -22.05 14.93
CA PHE A 273 -2.75 -22.25 13.94
C PHE A 273 -2.75 -21.15 12.88
N THR A 274 -2.57 -19.88 13.26
CA THR A 274 -2.43 -18.76 12.33
C THR A 274 -1.24 -18.95 11.39
N CYS A 275 -0.09 -19.42 11.91
CA CYS A 275 1.08 -19.75 11.10
C CYS A 275 0.81 -20.93 10.15
N LEU A 276 0.06 -21.94 10.61
CA LEU A 276 -0.33 -23.10 9.81
C LEU A 276 -1.31 -22.73 8.69
N GLU A 277 -2.31 -21.92 9.00
CA GLU A 277 -3.26 -21.39 8.00
C GLU A 277 -2.54 -20.56 6.94
N ALA A 278 -1.58 -19.73 7.34
CA ALA A 278 -0.76 -18.98 6.39
C ALA A 278 0.09 -19.91 5.50
N PHE A 279 0.58 -21.04 6.03
CA PHE A 279 1.30 -22.05 5.25
C PHE A 279 0.40 -22.79 4.23
N LEU A 280 -0.87 -23.01 4.57
CA LEU A 280 -1.84 -23.71 3.71
C LEU A 280 -2.62 -22.80 2.77
N LYS A 281 -2.45 -21.49 2.92
CA LYS A 281 -3.10 -20.49 2.08
C LYS A 281 -2.57 -20.54 0.65
N GLU A 282 -3.47 -20.39 -0.31
CA GLU A 282 -3.09 -20.23 -1.72
C GLU A 282 -2.35 -18.91 -1.93
N GLU A 283 -1.22 -18.98 -2.62
CA GLU A 283 -0.34 -17.83 -2.91
C GLU A 283 0.03 -17.79 -4.41
N PRO A 284 0.12 -16.60 -5.03
CA PRO A 284 0.65 -16.48 -6.37
C PRO A 284 2.16 -16.69 -6.37
N LEU A 285 2.68 -17.42 -7.36
CA LEU A 285 4.12 -17.55 -7.58
C LEU A 285 4.71 -16.21 -8.04
N GLY A 286 5.86 -15.84 -7.47
CA GLY A 286 6.58 -14.63 -7.82
C GLY A 286 7.17 -14.68 -9.24
N PRO A 287 7.62 -13.53 -9.78
CA PRO A 287 8.22 -13.46 -11.11
C PRO A 287 9.45 -14.37 -11.29
N ASP A 288 10.23 -14.56 -10.22
CA ASP A 288 11.42 -15.41 -10.22
C ASP A 288 11.10 -16.91 -10.10
N ASP A 289 9.86 -17.26 -9.68
CA ASP A 289 9.42 -18.64 -9.40
C ASP A 289 8.21 -19.06 -10.27
N MET A 290 8.02 -18.43 -11.43
CA MET A 290 6.88 -18.72 -12.32
C MET A 290 6.80 -20.20 -12.69
N TRP A 291 5.58 -20.73 -12.81
CA TRP A 291 5.36 -22.13 -13.17
C TRP A 291 5.47 -22.33 -14.68
N TYR A 292 6.25 -23.32 -15.11
CA TYR A 292 6.28 -23.73 -16.51
C TYR A 292 5.02 -24.53 -16.86
N CYS A 293 4.12 -23.92 -17.62
CA CYS A 293 2.87 -24.56 -18.01
C CYS A 293 3.11 -25.57 -19.15
N PRO A 294 2.85 -26.88 -18.96
CA PRO A 294 3.10 -27.89 -19.99
C PRO A 294 2.14 -27.78 -21.18
N LYS A 295 1.01 -27.07 -21.04
CA LYS A 295 0.05 -26.79 -22.12
C LYS A 295 0.46 -25.58 -22.95
N CYS A 296 0.81 -24.47 -22.30
CA CYS A 296 1.21 -23.23 -22.98
C CYS A 296 2.66 -23.27 -23.48
N LYS A 297 3.50 -24.16 -22.93
CA LYS A 297 4.94 -24.26 -23.22
C LYS A 297 5.73 -23.00 -22.87
N GLU A 298 5.33 -22.31 -21.81
CA GLU A 298 5.99 -21.10 -21.32
C GLU A 298 5.78 -20.92 -19.81
N HIS A 299 6.57 -20.02 -19.20
CA HIS A 299 6.42 -19.65 -17.80
C HIS A 299 5.21 -18.75 -17.60
N ARG A 300 4.33 -19.12 -16.67
CA ARG A 300 3.12 -18.39 -16.31
C ARG A 300 3.08 -18.14 -14.82
N GLN A 301 2.58 -16.97 -14.44
CA GLN A 301 2.23 -16.68 -13.06
C GLN A 301 1.03 -17.55 -12.68
N ALA A 302 1.29 -18.61 -11.91
CA ALA A 302 0.29 -19.53 -11.40
C ALA A 302 0.08 -19.32 -9.90
N THR A 303 -1.02 -19.84 -9.38
CA THR A 303 -1.23 -19.95 -7.93
C THR A 303 -0.74 -21.30 -7.43
N LYS A 304 -0.18 -21.32 -6.23
CA LYS A 304 0.30 -22.49 -5.52
C LYS A 304 -0.44 -22.61 -4.21
N LYS A 305 -0.92 -23.81 -3.91
CA LYS A 305 -1.54 -24.16 -2.63
C LYS A 305 -0.91 -25.44 -2.10
N LEU A 306 -0.69 -25.51 -0.80
CA LEU A 306 -0.23 -26.71 -0.09
C LEU A 306 -1.36 -27.20 0.81
N ASP A 307 -1.59 -28.50 0.81
CA ASP A 307 -2.59 -29.16 1.66
C ASP A 307 -1.95 -30.33 2.42
N LEU A 308 -2.46 -30.64 3.62
CA LEU A 308 -1.98 -31.78 4.40
C LEU A 308 -2.78 -33.03 4.04
N TRP A 309 -2.15 -34.01 3.44
CA TRP A 309 -2.82 -35.27 3.06
C TRP A 309 -2.81 -36.31 4.18
N MET A 310 -1.65 -36.51 4.82
CA MET A 310 -1.45 -37.44 5.94
C MET A 310 -0.44 -36.87 6.94
N LEU A 311 -0.60 -37.19 8.22
CA LEU A 311 0.28 -36.71 9.29
C LEU A 311 1.08 -37.86 9.95
N PRO A 312 2.35 -37.63 10.32
CA PRO A 312 3.24 -38.64 10.92
C PRO A 312 2.99 -38.85 12.42
N GLU A 313 3.59 -39.90 13.00
CA GLU A 313 3.63 -40.08 14.46
C GLU A 313 4.42 -38.97 15.18
N VAL A 314 5.50 -38.48 14.56
CA VAL A 314 6.29 -37.32 15.05
C VAL A 314 6.20 -36.19 14.04
N LEU A 315 5.63 -35.08 14.46
CA LEU A 315 5.43 -33.88 13.67
C LEU A 315 6.34 -32.76 14.18
N VAL A 316 7.09 -32.16 13.26
CA VAL A 316 8.03 -31.09 13.57
C VAL A 316 7.54 -29.80 12.91
N PHE A 317 7.32 -28.76 13.71
CA PHE A 317 7.05 -27.41 13.22
C PHE A 317 8.28 -26.53 13.39
N HIS A 318 8.79 -26.01 12.29
CA HIS A 318 9.80 -24.96 12.29
C HIS A 318 9.12 -23.61 12.06
N LEU A 319 9.39 -22.67 12.97
CA LEU A 319 8.94 -21.30 12.89
C LEU A 319 9.97 -20.50 12.07
N LYS A 320 9.63 -20.08 10.84
CA LYS A 320 10.52 -19.32 9.94
C LYS A 320 10.80 -17.91 10.46
N ARG A 321 11.63 -17.81 11.50
CA ARG A 321 11.96 -16.55 12.16
C ARG A 321 13.01 -15.73 11.41
N PHE A 322 13.88 -16.36 10.64
CA PHE A 322 14.95 -15.67 9.94
C PHE A 322 14.50 -15.24 8.55
N SER A 323 14.69 -13.97 8.25
CA SER A 323 14.48 -13.40 6.93
C SER A 323 15.79 -12.84 6.39
N TYR A 324 16.02 -13.11 5.11
CA TYR A 324 17.20 -12.67 4.36
C TYR A 324 16.76 -11.76 3.23
N SER A 325 17.28 -10.54 3.22
CA SER A 325 17.25 -9.66 2.05
C SER A 325 18.67 -9.25 1.68
N ARG A 326 18.85 -8.67 0.49
CA ARG A 326 20.18 -8.18 0.03
C ARG A 326 20.82 -7.18 1.01
N TYR A 327 20.02 -6.48 1.80
CA TYR A 327 20.49 -5.38 2.67
C TYR A 327 20.18 -5.58 4.15
N SER A 328 19.35 -6.58 4.50
CA SER A 328 18.95 -6.82 5.89
C SER A 328 18.90 -8.31 6.22
N LYS A 329 19.43 -8.63 7.39
CA LYS A 329 19.32 -9.93 8.04
C LYS A 329 18.55 -9.70 9.32
N ASN A 330 17.33 -10.22 9.41
CA ASN A 330 16.48 -9.98 10.58
C ASN A 330 15.95 -11.28 11.17
N LYS A 331 15.74 -11.29 12.48
CA LYS A 331 15.03 -12.33 13.20
C LYS A 331 13.69 -11.78 13.69
N LEU A 332 12.63 -12.54 13.49
CA LEU A 332 11.31 -12.25 14.02
C LEU A 332 11.21 -12.76 15.47
N ASP A 333 11.13 -11.83 16.42
CA ASP A 333 10.97 -12.10 17.86
C ASP A 333 9.50 -12.18 18.30
N THR A 334 8.55 -12.25 17.35
CA THR A 334 7.12 -12.41 17.62
C THR A 334 6.89 -13.63 18.53
N LEU A 335 6.15 -13.45 19.62
CA LEU A 335 5.70 -14.56 20.45
C LEU A 335 4.70 -15.42 19.65
N VAL A 336 5.00 -16.71 19.49
CA VAL A 336 4.07 -17.67 18.88
C VAL A 336 3.49 -18.52 20.00
N THR A 337 2.18 -18.47 20.18
CA THR A 337 1.47 -19.32 21.14
C THR A 337 1.17 -20.67 20.52
N PHE A 338 1.39 -21.74 21.27
CA PHE A 338 1.17 -23.11 20.82
C PHE A 338 0.59 -23.98 21.95
N PRO A 339 -0.28 -24.96 21.63
CA PRO A 339 -0.80 -25.92 22.61
C PRO A 339 0.29 -26.88 23.08
N ILE A 340 0.40 -27.14 24.38
CA ILE A 340 1.34 -28.16 24.88
C ILE A 340 0.67 -29.53 24.85
N HIS A 341 -0.62 -29.58 25.17
CA HIS A 341 -1.46 -30.76 25.10
C HIS A 341 -2.53 -30.58 24.02
N ASN A 342 -3.05 -31.69 23.50
CA ASN A 342 -4.23 -31.74 22.63
C ASN A 342 -4.18 -30.81 21.42
N LEU A 343 -3.02 -30.72 20.75
CA LEU A 343 -2.96 -30.05 19.45
C LEU A 343 -3.76 -30.89 18.44
N ASP A 344 -4.96 -30.42 18.09
CA ASP A 344 -5.83 -31.07 17.12
C ASP A 344 -5.60 -30.52 15.71
N LEU A 345 -5.12 -31.39 14.82
CA LEU A 345 -4.90 -31.07 13.41
C LEU A 345 -5.94 -31.70 12.48
N SER A 346 -6.98 -32.35 13.02
CA SER A 346 -7.94 -33.14 12.24
C SER A 346 -8.63 -32.32 11.15
N GLN A 347 -8.91 -31.04 11.42
CA GLN A 347 -9.54 -30.13 10.45
C GLN A 347 -8.66 -29.76 9.25
N TYR A 348 -7.34 -29.90 9.38
CA TYR A 348 -6.39 -29.52 8.32
C TYR A 348 -6.00 -30.69 7.41
N VAL A 349 -6.42 -31.93 7.75
CA VAL A 349 -6.09 -33.14 6.97
C VAL A 349 -7.19 -33.40 5.92
N MET A 350 -6.78 -33.47 4.65
CA MET A 350 -7.70 -33.69 3.53
C MET A 350 -8.27 -35.12 3.53
N ASN A 351 -7.45 -36.11 3.90
CA ASN A 351 -7.92 -37.49 4.00
C ASN A 351 -8.66 -37.71 5.33
N LYS A 352 -9.99 -37.83 5.25
CA LYS A 352 -10.84 -38.01 6.43
C LYS A 352 -10.98 -39.49 6.78
N ASP A 353 -9.96 -40.04 7.44
CA ASP A 353 -9.99 -41.43 7.95
C ASP A 353 -10.88 -41.61 9.21
N GLY A 354 -11.58 -40.55 9.65
CA GLY A 354 -12.41 -40.53 10.85
C GLY A 354 -11.63 -40.61 12.17
N LYS A 355 -10.29 -40.61 12.12
CA LYS A 355 -9.42 -40.69 13.30
C LYS A 355 -9.00 -39.28 13.74
N PRO A 356 -9.01 -38.98 15.05
CA PRO A 356 -8.47 -37.73 15.53
C PRO A 356 -6.95 -37.66 15.33
N HIS A 357 -6.47 -36.49 14.97
CA HIS A 357 -5.05 -36.16 14.80
C HIS A 357 -4.58 -35.27 15.96
N LEU A 358 -4.60 -35.84 17.16
CA LEU A 358 -4.17 -35.19 18.40
C LEU A 358 -2.68 -35.39 18.64
N TYR A 359 -2.01 -34.33 19.05
CA TYR A 359 -0.58 -34.32 19.36
C TYR A 359 -0.30 -33.66 20.71
N GLU A 360 0.78 -34.10 21.36
CA GLU A 360 1.36 -33.45 22.54
C GLU A 360 2.79 -32.99 22.24
N LEU A 361 3.14 -31.82 22.75
CA LEU A 361 4.47 -31.25 22.66
C LEU A 361 5.40 -31.99 23.63
N TYR A 362 6.57 -32.43 23.17
CA TYR A 362 7.55 -33.10 24.02
C TYR A 362 8.94 -32.47 23.97
N ALA A 363 9.23 -31.63 22.97
CA ALA A 363 10.47 -30.85 22.93
C ALA A 363 10.33 -29.53 22.15
N ILE A 364 11.19 -28.57 22.50
CA ILE A 364 11.33 -27.27 21.86
C ILE A 364 12.82 -27.01 21.68
N SER A 365 13.25 -26.68 20.46
CA SER A 365 14.54 -26.02 20.25
C SER A 365 14.32 -24.51 20.31
N ASN A 366 15.03 -23.85 21.22
CA ASN A 366 14.98 -22.40 21.42
C ASN A 366 16.19 -21.74 20.76
N HIS A 367 16.02 -20.51 20.27
CA HIS A 367 17.10 -19.69 19.73
C HIS A 367 17.10 -18.28 20.32
N TYR A 368 18.25 -17.86 20.86
CA TYR A 368 18.52 -16.53 21.38
C TYR A 368 19.54 -15.81 20.50
N GLY A 369 19.48 -14.48 20.47
CA GLY A 369 20.35 -13.68 19.57
C GLY A 369 19.83 -13.64 18.13
N GLY A 370 20.71 -13.20 17.22
CA GLY A 370 20.39 -12.90 15.81
C GLY A 370 21.28 -13.66 14.83
N LEU A 371 21.22 -13.29 13.54
CA LEU A 371 21.93 -14.00 12.47
C LEU A 371 23.46 -13.86 12.53
N GLY A 372 24.00 -12.86 13.22
CA GLY A 372 25.45 -12.66 13.39
C GLY A 372 26.06 -13.39 14.59
N GLY A 373 25.22 -14.03 15.41
CA GLY A 373 25.61 -14.68 16.65
C GLY A 373 24.37 -15.00 17.49
N GLY A 374 24.25 -16.24 17.90
CA GLY A 374 23.10 -16.73 18.64
C GLY A 374 23.44 -17.96 19.47
N HIS A 375 22.49 -18.36 20.32
CA HIS A 375 22.64 -19.48 21.23
C HIS A 375 21.40 -20.37 21.17
N TYR A 376 21.61 -21.68 21.09
CA TYR A 376 20.54 -22.66 21.06
C TYR A 376 20.45 -23.40 22.39
N THR A 377 19.23 -23.58 22.89
CA THR A 377 18.95 -24.45 24.03
C THR A 377 17.76 -25.34 23.71
N ALA A 378 17.44 -26.30 24.57
CA ALA A 378 16.25 -27.13 24.42
C ALA A 378 15.40 -27.17 25.68
N TYR A 379 14.08 -27.12 25.51
CA TYR A 379 13.16 -27.65 26.53
C TYR A 379 12.74 -29.04 26.08
N ALA A 380 12.82 -30.04 26.95
CA ALA A 380 12.32 -31.38 26.65
C ALA A 380 11.63 -32.01 27.86
N LYS A 381 10.58 -32.77 27.58
CA LYS A 381 9.81 -33.52 28.58
C LYS A 381 10.39 -34.93 28.70
N LEU A 382 10.89 -35.28 29.88
CA LEU A 382 11.26 -36.67 30.17
C LEU A 382 9.97 -37.47 30.42
N ILE A 383 9.78 -38.51 29.62
CA ILE A 383 8.52 -39.27 29.56
C ILE A 383 8.30 -40.02 30.88
N ASP A 384 9.36 -40.65 31.41
CA ASP A 384 9.29 -41.50 32.60
C ASP A 384 8.99 -40.70 33.88
N GLU A 385 9.35 -39.41 33.89
CA GLU A 385 9.10 -38.50 35.03
C GLU A 385 7.92 -37.56 34.81
N ASN A 386 7.36 -37.53 33.60
CA ASN A 386 6.34 -36.58 33.17
C ASN A 386 6.72 -35.10 33.48
N ARG A 387 8.01 -34.75 33.40
CA ARG A 387 8.56 -33.44 33.83
C ARG A 387 9.39 -32.79 32.74
N TRP A 388 9.34 -31.46 32.68
CA TRP A 388 10.11 -30.65 31.74
C TRP A 388 11.46 -30.26 32.31
N TYR A 389 12.46 -30.27 31.43
CA TYR A 389 13.83 -29.85 31.71
C TYR A 389 14.31 -28.86 30.64
N HIS A 390 15.13 -27.91 31.07
CA HIS A 390 15.90 -27.01 30.23
C HIS A 390 17.31 -27.57 30.08
N PHE A 391 17.74 -27.74 28.84
CA PHE A 391 19.07 -28.20 28.46
C PHE A 391 19.80 -27.04 27.80
N ASP A 392 20.77 -26.49 28.51
CA ASP A 392 21.64 -25.40 28.07
C ASP A 392 23.10 -25.90 28.08
N ASP A 393 23.51 -26.45 26.94
CA ASP A 393 24.78 -27.16 26.76
C ASP A 393 25.02 -28.22 27.85
N SER A 394 25.96 -27.99 28.76
CA SER A 394 26.30 -28.90 29.86
C SER A 394 25.41 -28.73 31.10
N HIS A 395 24.53 -27.74 31.12
CA HIS A 395 23.65 -27.44 32.25
C HIS A 395 22.24 -27.95 32.00
N VAL A 396 21.70 -28.70 32.96
CA VAL A 396 20.33 -29.23 32.92
C VAL A 396 19.61 -28.82 34.18
N SER A 397 18.46 -28.16 34.03
CA SER A 397 17.64 -27.71 35.15
C SER A 397 16.15 -28.01 34.92
N PRO A 398 15.37 -28.34 35.97
CA PRO A 398 13.93 -28.50 35.85
C PRO A 398 13.26 -27.16 35.45
N VAL A 399 12.15 -27.22 34.69
CA VAL A 399 11.38 -26.05 34.26
C VAL A 399 9.88 -26.34 34.31
N ASN A 400 9.04 -25.34 34.59
CA ASN A 400 7.60 -25.52 34.59
C ASN A 400 7.02 -25.38 33.18
N GLU A 401 5.89 -26.04 32.96
CA GLU A 401 5.16 -25.99 31.69
C GLU A 401 4.73 -24.56 31.30
N THR A 402 4.50 -23.67 32.27
CA THR A 402 4.17 -22.26 32.03
C THR A 402 5.31 -21.47 31.42
N ASP A 403 6.55 -21.90 31.66
CA ASP A 403 7.75 -21.11 31.38
C ASP A 403 8.38 -21.48 30.03
N ILE A 404 7.94 -22.58 29.40
CA ILE A 404 8.48 -23.03 28.11
C ILE A 404 7.90 -22.27 26.91
N LYS A 405 6.81 -21.49 27.10
CA LYS A 405 6.16 -20.69 26.05
C LYS A 405 6.82 -19.31 25.93
N THR A 406 7.90 -19.24 25.17
CA THR A 406 8.68 -18.00 24.98
C THR A 406 8.79 -17.61 23.51
N SER A 407 9.18 -16.35 23.24
CA SER A 407 9.52 -15.90 21.88
C SER A 407 10.77 -16.58 21.30
N ALA A 408 11.56 -17.26 22.14
CA ALA A 408 12.75 -17.98 21.71
C ALA A 408 12.43 -19.31 21.01
N ALA A 409 11.22 -19.87 21.18
CA ALA A 409 10.82 -21.11 20.55
C ALA A 409 11.02 -21.05 19.02
N TYR A 410 11.81 -21.97 18.46
CA TYR A 410 12.21 -21.97 17.05
C TYR A 410 11.76 -23.23 16.31
N VAL A 411 11.93 -24.41 16.93
CA VAL A 411 11.41 -25.68 16.40
C VAL A 411 10.61 -26.38 17.49
N LEU A 412 9.38 -26.78 17.18
CA LEU A 412 8.47 -27.49 18.07
C LEU A 412 8.37 -28.95 17.65
N PHE A 413 8.49 -29.86 18.61
CA PHE A 413 8.41 -31.30 18.39
C PHE A 413 7.18 -31.87 19.06
N TYR A 414 6.28 -32.39 18.24
CA TYR A 414 5.02 -32.98 18.65
C TYR A 414 5.01 -34.47 18.36
N ARG A 415 4.44 -35.25 19.28
CA ARG A 415 4.18 -36.69 19.09
C ARG A 415 2.68 -36.95 19.12
N ARG A 416 2.22 -37.89 18.30
CA ARG A 416 0.81 -38.25 18.21
C ARG A 416 0.36 -38.92 19.51
N VAL A 417 -0.80 -38.51 20.02
CA VAL A 417 -1.42 -39.15 21.18
C VAL A 417 -2.04 -40.47 20.72
N LYS A 418 -1.61 -41.59 21.32
CA LYS A 418 -2.20 -42.90 21.05
C LYS A 418 -3.56 -42.99 21.75
N SER A 419 -4.58 -43.42 21.01
CA SER A 419 -5.91 -43.71 21.58
C SER A 419 -5.79 -44.87 22.58
N GLY A 420 -5.71 -44.56 23.88
CA GLY A 420 -5.62 -45.56 24.96
C GLY A 420 -4.92 -45.10 26.25
N GLN A 421 -4.19 -43.99 26.25
CA GLN A 421 -3.62 -43.42 27.49
C GLN A 421 -4.60 -42.46 28.16
N LYS A 422 -5.20 -42.89 29.27
CA LYS A 422 -5.86 -41.99 30.23
C LYS A 422 -4.78 -41.08 30.83
N ILE A 423 -4.92 -39.78 30.64
CA ILE A 423 -4.15 -38.77 31.39
C ILE A 423 -4.72 -38.77 32.80
N GLY A 424 -3.86 -39.03 33.79
CA GLY A 424 -4.24 -39.09 35.21
C GLY A 424 -4.92 -37.80 35.66
N GLU A 425 -6.07 -37.94 36.29
CA GLU A 425 -6.75 -36.88 37.02
C GLU A 425 -5.85 -36.42 38.18
N ALA A 426 -5.71 -35.11 38.33
CA ALA A 426 -5.04 -34.51 39.47
C ALA A 426 -5.83 -34.81 40.75
N GLU A 427 -5.21 -35.52 41.69
CA GLU A 427 -5.75 -35.74 43.03
C GLU A 427 -5.91 -34.39 43.74
N SER A 428 -7.16 -33.94 43.91
CA SER A 428 -7.49 -32.95 44.93
C SER A 428 -7.48 -33.63 46.29
N SER A 429 -6.39 -33.48 47.04
CA SER A 429 -6.32 -33.81 48.46
C SER A 429 -7.23 -32.86 49.25
N GLY A 430 -8.49 -33.27 49.44
CA GLY A 430 -9.42 -32.70 50.40
C GLY A 430 -9.44 -33.56 51.66
N THR A 431 -8.65 -33.20 52.66
CA THR A 431 -8.77 -33.70 54.03
C THR A 431 -10.12 -33.29 54.60
N HIS A 432 -11.02 -34.25 54.83
CA HIS A 432 -12.12 -34.11 55.77
C HIS A 432 -11.75 -34.87 57.06
N MET A 433 -11.48 -34.11 58.11
CA MET A 433 -11.44 -34.61 59.49
C MET A 433 -12.86 -34.89 59.98
N GLU A 434 -13.02 -36.03 60.64
CA GLU A 434 -14.18 -36.40 61.46
C GLU A 434 -14.36 -35.44 62.64
N SER A 435 -15.60 -35.03 62.88
CA SER A 435 -16.27 -34.91 64.19
C SER A 435 -17.74 -34.62 63.99
#